data_AF-D8LZY2-F1
#
_entry.id   AF-D8LZY2-F1
#
_cell.length_a   1.000
_cell.length_b   1.000
_cell.length_c   1.000
_cell.angle_alpha   90.00
_cell.angle_beta   90.00
_cell.angle_gamma   90.00
#
_symmetry.space_group_name_H-M   'P 1'
#
loop_
_entity.id
_entity.type
_entity.pdbx_description
1 polymer ?
#
loop_
_entity_poly.entity_id
_entity_poly.type
_entity_poly.pdbx_seq_one_letter_code
_entity_poly.pdbx_strand_id
1 'polypeptide(L)'
;MLKPSFCRLASTVNSAVFQKYGCPTSVLKVQKTQLKEVGKKDLQVRMIASPITGFDLSTIAGKNPMGVSFPSVAGSEGVGIIQKIGEDVTAFKELDTVMLARPVQGTWSEQIVVSEDQVLRAPEGIPSEISASLLKSAGLAYRLLADFAPLKSGDFIMQNDASSAVGLAVLQLCKSRGIKTINVVPDCGEYSQLFRLVESMGGDVIVRESQLHGVDFKRIMEDLPTPKLALNGRGGATMTNTCRLLKDCTVVTYNESSREPFAVTASYLTQNHLCLKGFNMDRWLQSAEMEQIRSMVEELAEMVRKDELRLYLKRDKFSQVVDAVADAAKPATDRTPVLLMDQ
;
A
#
# COMPACT_ATOMS: atom_id res chain seq x y z
N MET A 1 27.76 -37.02 -33.42
CA MET A 1 27.82 -36.79 -31.96
C MET A 1 26.65 -35.89 -31.58
N LEU A 2 25.58 -36.46 -31.03
CA LEU A 2 24.49 -35.67 -30.44
C LEU A 2 24.97 -35.14 -29.08
N LYS A 3 24.91 -33.82 -28.89
CA LYS A 3 25.14 -33.22 -27.56
C LYS A 3 24.01 -33.68 -26.62
N PRO A 4 24.33 -34.14 -25.40
CA PRO A 4 23.29 -34.47 -24.44
C PRO A 4 22.56 -33.19 -24.04
N SER A 5 21.26 -33.14 -24.30
CA SER A 5 20.36 -32.14 -23.75
C SER A 5 20.30 -32.34 -22.24
N PHE A 6 21.02 -31.51 -21.49
CA PHE A 6 20.83 -31.39 -20.05
C PHE A 6 19.41 -30.86 -19.83
N CYS A 7 18.46 -31.74 -19.52
CA CYS A 7 17.23 -31.35 -18.83
C CYS A 7 17.66 -30.70 -17.51
N ARG A 8 17.66 -29.36 -17.46
CA ARG A 8 17.74 -28.64 -16.19
C ARG A 8 16.50 -29.06 -15.41
N LEU A 9 16.70 -29.74 -14.28
CA LEU A 9 15.62 -29.98 -13.31
C LEU A 9 15.00 -28.61 -12.99
N ALA A 10 13.71 -28.46 -13.26
CA ALA A 10 12.99 -27.23 -12.95
C ALA A 10 13.12 -26.96 -11.44
N SER A 11 13.73 -25.83 -11.08
CA SER A 11 13.85 -25.43 -9.69
C SER A 11 12.45 -25.18 -9.12
N THR A 12 12.16 -25.80 -7.98
CA THR A 12 10.91 -25.57 -7.25
C THR A 12 11.18 -24.69 -6.04
N VAL A 13 10.22 -23.84 -5.70
CA VAL A 13 10.30 -22.89 -4.57
C VAL A 13 9.00 -22.93 -3.77
N ASN A 14 9.06 -22.68 -2.47
CA ASN A 14 7.84 -22.55 -1.68
C ASN A 14 7.16 -21.21 -1.99
N SER A 15 5.86 -21.27 -2.23
CA SER A 15 5.04 -20.09 -2.52
C SER A 15 3.68 -20.21 -1.85
N ALA A 16 3.09 -19.07 -1.47
CA ALA A 16 1.73 -18.99 -0.97
C ALA A 16 0.76 -18.89 -2.15
N VAL A 17 0.02 -19.97 -2.40
CA VAL A 17 -0.81 -20.17 -3.60
C VAL A 17 -2.28 -20.24 -3.24
N PHE A 18 -3.13 -19.69 -4.11
CA PHE A 18 -4.58 -19.85 -4.06
C PHE A 18 -5.08 -20.32 -5.43
N GLN A 19 -6.01 -21.29 -5.42
CA GLN A 19 -6.53 -21.94 -6.64
C GLN A 19 -7.90 -21.41 -7.08
N LYS A 20 -8.54 -20.63 -6.22
CA LYS A 20 -9.82 -19.97 -6.44
C LYS A 20 -9.90 -18.77 -5.53
N TYR A 21 -10.77 -17.82 -5.86
CA TYR A 21 -11.11 -16.75 -4.95
C TYR A 21 -11.82 -17.28 -3.70
N GLY A 22 -11.63 -16.59 -2.57
CA GLY A 22 -12.35 -16.89 -1.34
C GLY A 22 -11.73 -16.22 -0.12
N CYS A 23 -12.19 -16.61 1.07
CA CYS A 23 -11.61 -16.12 2.32
C CYS A 23 -10.10 -16.41 2.33
N PRO A 24 -9.22 -15.40 2.46
CA PRO A 24 -7.77 -15.59 2.34
C PRO A 24 -7.21 -16.70 3.23
N THR A 25 -7.69 -16.80 4.47
CA THR A 25 -7.26 -17.84 5.43
C THR A 25 -7.71 -19.25 5.05
N SER A 26 -8.71 -19.40 4.18
CA SER A 26 -9.26 -20.68 3.77
C SER A 26 -8.73 -21.18 2.43
N VAL A 27 -8.36 -20.26 1.52
CA VAL A 27 -7.96 -20.61 0.14
C VAL A 27 -6.45 -20.60 -0.07
N LEU A 28 -5.69 -19.90 0.77
CA LEU A 28 -4.24 -19.79 0.65
C LEU A 28 -3.55 -21.03 1.24
N LYS A 29 -2.57 -21.58 0.53
CA LYS A 29 -1.74 -22.71 0.98
C LYS A 29 -0.29 -22.49 0.59
N VAL A 30 0.65 -22.84 1.47
CA VAL A 30 2.06 -22.94 1.11
C VAL A 30 2.27 -24.25 0.36
N GLN A 31 2.82 -24.16 -0.86
CA GLN A 31 3.16 -25.32 -1.67
C GLN A 31 4.37 -25.02 -2.56
N LYS A 32 5.00 -26.08 -3.05
CA LYS A 32 6.07 -25.94 -4.04
C LYS A 32 5.49 -25.54 -5.40
N THR A 33 6.04 -24.49 -6.00
CA THR A 33 5.74 -24.06 -7.36
C THR A 33 6.98 -24.17 -8.24
N GLN A 34 6.79 -24.30 -9.55
CA GLN A 34 7.90 -24.25 -10.50
C GLN A 34 8.30 -22.79 -10.70
N LEU A 35 9.60 -22.50 -10.53
CA LEU A 35 10.15 -21.20 -10.87
C LEU A 35 10.17 -21.05 -12.39
N LYS A 36 9.78 -19.87 -12.90
CA LYS A 36 9.88 -19.55 -14.32
C LYS A 36 11.36 -19.59 -14.76
N GLU A 37 11.61 -19.91 -16.02
CA GLU A 37 12.94 -19.76 -16.58
C GLU A 37 13.33 -18.28 -16.66
N VAL A 38 14.60 -17.98 -16.40
CA VAL A 38 15.15 -16.62 -16.52
C VAL A 38 15.36 -16.30 -17.99
N GLY A 39 14.52 -15.41 -18.54
CA GLY A 39 14.67 -14.86 -19.88
C GLY A 39 15.84 -13.89 -19.99
N LYS A 40 16.08 -13.38 -21.20
CA LYS A 40 17.25 -12.55 -21.50
C LYS A 40 17.28 -11.21 -20.76
N LYS A 41 16.11 -10.64 -20.44
CA LYS A 41 15.95 -9.38 -19.70
C LYS A 41 15.42 -9.58 -18.27
N ASP A 42 15.39 -10.83 -17.81
CA ASP A 42 14.81 -11.16 -16.52
C ASP A 42 15.88 -11.20 -15.43
N LEU A 43 15.41 -11.04 -14.20
CA LEU A 43 16.15 -11.18 -12.96
C LEU A 43 15.50 -12.31 -12.16
N GLN A 44 16.30 -13.27 -11.73
CA GLN A 44 15.90 -14.18 -10.67
C GLN A 44 16.20 -13.53 -9.33
N VAL A 45 15.16 -13.24 -8.56
CA VAL A 45 15.25 -12.53 -7.29
C VAL A 45 14.89 -13.47 -6.16
N ARG A 46 15.80 -13.66 -5.21
CA ARG A 46 15.50 -14.29 -3.92
C ARG A 46 14.87 -13.25 -3.02
N MET A 47 13.62 -13.48 -2.65
CA MET A 47 12.86 -12.54 -1.83
C MET A 47 13.44 -12.52 -0.40
N ILE A 48 13.45 -11.33 0.20
CA ILE A 48 13.83 -11.10 1.60
C ILE A 48 12.60 -10.79 2.43
N ALA A 49 11.78 -9.86 1.94
CA ALA A 49 10.60 -9.37 2.65
C ALA A 49 9.47 -9.04 1.68
N SER A 50 8.24 -9.34 2.08
CA SER A 50 7.04 -8.96 1.34
C SER A 50 5.88 -8.69 2.31
N PRO A 51 5.29 -7.49 2.34
CA PRO A 51 4.16 -7.17 3.21
C PRO A 51 2.86 -7.86 2.78
N ILE A 52 1.94 -7.92 3.74
CA ILE A 52 0.54 -8.30 3.51
C ILE A 52 -0.29 -7.02 3.48
N THR A 53 -0.76 -6.63 2.31
CA THR A 53 -1.57 -5.42 2.15
C THR A 53 -3.06 -5.74 2.01
N GLY A 54 -3.91 -4.74 2.26
CA GLY A 54 -5.34 -4.85 1.98
C GLY A 54 -5.65 -5.10 0.51
N PHE A 55 -4.76 -4.70 -0.40
CA PHE A 55 -4.85 -5.01 -1.83
C PHE A 55 -4.69 -6.52 -2.06
N ASP A 56 -3.66 -7.14 -1.48
CA ASP A 56 -3.42 -8.59 -1.62
C ASP A 56 -4.61 -9.41 -1.09
N LEU A 57 -5.11 -9.06 0.11
CA LEU A 57 -6.27 -9.73 0.70
C LEU A 57 -7.53 -9.57 -0.16
N SER A 58 -7.73 -8.40 -0.77
CA SER A 58 -8.86 -8.14 -1.66
C SER A 58 -8.75 -8.89 -2.99
N THR A 59 -7.53 -9.04 -3.52
CA THR A 59 -7.25 -9.84 -4.71
C THR A 59 -7.55 -11.32 -4.47
N ILE A 60 -7.07 -11.90 -3.36
CA ILE A 60 -7.36 -13.29 -2.98
C ILE A 60 -8.87 -13.50 -2.77
N ALA A 61 -9.56 -12.52 -2.20
CA ALA A 61 -11.00 -12.56 -1.99
C ALA A 61 -11.84 -12.38 -3.27
N GLY A 62 -11.23 -12.16 -4.43
CA GLY A 62 -11.92 -11.95 -5.71
C GLY A 62 -12.61 -10.59 -5.85
N LYS A 63 -12.20 -9.62 -5.03
CA LYS A 63 -12.77 -8.27 -5.01
C LYS A 63 -12.02 -7.30 -5.91
N ASN A 64 -10.75 -7.62 -6.18
CA ASN A 64 -9.94 -7.00 -7.23
C ASN A 64 -9.44 -8.09 -8.19
N PRO A 65 -10.32 -8.74 -8.97
CA PRO A 65 -9.96 -9.95 -9.73
C PRO A 65 -9.11 -9.69 -10.99
N MET A 66 -8.73 -8.45 -11.27
CA MET A 66 -8.05 -8.10 -12.52
C MET A 66 -6.70 -8.81 -12.63
N GLY A 67 -6.51 -9.58 -13.71
CA GLY A 67 -5.22 -10.17 -14.07
C GLY A 67 -4.83 -11.46 -13.34
N VAL A 68 -5.72 -12.05 -12.51
CA VAL A 68 -5.43 -13.29 -11.80
C VAL A 68 -5.79 -14.52 -12.63
N SER A 69 -4.82 -15.40 -12.86
CA SER A 69 -5.00 -16.73 -13.44
C SER A 69 -4.70 -17.81 -12.39
N PHE A 70 -5.56 -18.84 -12.30
CA PHE A 70 -5.36 -19.93 -11.33
C PHE A 70 -4.51 -21.08 -11.88
N PRO A 71 -3.71 -21.76 -11.03
CA PRO A 71 -3.35 -21.38 -9.66
C PRO A 71 -2.49 -20.10 -9.64
N SER A 72 -2.67 -19.27 -8.62
CA SER A 72 -1.95 -18.00 -8.51
C SER A 72 -1.15 -17.90 -7.22
N VAL A 73 0.05 -17.33 -7.30
CA VAL A 73 0.83 -16.93 -6.11
C VAL A 73 0.32 -15.56 -5.64
N ALA A 74 0.25 -15.38 -4.32
CA ALA A 74 -0.19 -14.13 -3.69
C ALA A 74 0.96 -13.11 -3.51
N GLY A 75 0.60 -11.89 -3.10
CA GLY A 75 1.53 -10.79 -2.85
C GLY A 75 1.84 -9.96 -4.08
N SER A 76 2.08 -8.66 -3.86
CA SER A 76 2.25 -7.68 -4.95
C SER A 76 3.33 -6.62 -4.73
N GLU A 77 4.05 -6.65 -3.61
CA GLU A 77 5.21 -5.79 -3.38
C GLU A 77 6.27 -6.54 -2.54
N GLY A 78 7.53 -6.11 -2.60
CA GLY A 78 8.59 -6.76 -1.84
C GLY A 78 10.00 -6.34 -2.26
N VAL A 79 10.95 -6.82 -1.47
CA VAL A 79 12.40 -6.63 -1.65
C VAL A 79 13.08 -7.99 -1.72
N GLY A 80 14.11 -8.09 -2.56
CA GLY A 80 14.93 -9.28 -2.65
C GLY A 80 16.33 -8.99 -3.16
N ILE A 81 17.15 -10.04 -3.25
CA ILE A 81 18.51 -10.00 -3.80
C ILE A 81 18.52 -10.73 -5.12
N ILE A 82 19.15 -10.12 -6.13
CA ILE A 82 19.35 -10.76 -7.43
C ILE A 82 20.29 -11.97 -7.28
N GLN A 83 19.81 -13.15 -7.66
CA GLN A 83 20.60 -14.38 -7.70
C GLN A 83 21.16 -14.69 -9.09
N LYS A 84 20.43 -14.28 -10.13
CA LYS A 84 20.82 -14.51 -11.52
C LYS A 84 20.24 -13.44 -12.41
N ILE A 85 20.99 -13.04 -13.44
CA ILE A 85 20.57 -12.09 -14.46
C ILE A 85 20.47 -12.76 -15.83
N GLY A 86 19.56 -12.26 -16.66
CA GLY A 86 19.52 -12.57 -18.09
C GLY A 86 20.69 -11.95 -18.85
N GLU A 87 20.99 -12.50 -20.03
CA GLU A 87 22.16 -12.12 -20.84
C GLU A 87 22.12 -10.67 -21.39
N ASP A 88 20.93 -10.09 -21.54
CA ASP A 88 20.73 -8.72 -22.05
C ASP A 88 20.64 -7.68 -20.91
N VAL A 89 20.65 -8.12 -19.65
CA VAL A 89 20.58 -7.23 -18.47
C VAL A 89 21.93 -6.55 -18.27
N THR A 90 21.93 -5.22 -18.28
CA THR A 90 23.14 -4.40 -18.06
C THR A 90 23.00 -3.41 -16.91
N ALA A 91 21.77 -3.08 -16.52
CA ALA A 91 21.50 -2.09 -15.48
C ALA A 91 21.69 -2.64 -14.06
N PHE A 92 21.77 -3.96 -13.89
CA PHE A 92 21.85 -4.67 -12.61
C PHE A 92 22.92 -5.76 -12.63
N LYS A 93 23.34 -6.19 -11.43
CA LYS A 93 24.25 -7.32 -11.24
C LYS A 93 23.73 -8.25 -10.15
N GLU A 94 24.23 -9.49 -10.14
CA GLU A 94 23.99 -10.40 -9.02
C GLU A 94 24.42 -9.76 -7.69
N LEU A 95 23.71 -10.12 -6.62
CA LEU A 95 23.85 -9.56 -5.27
C LEU A 95 23.34 -8.12 -5.08
N ASP A 96 22.91 -7.41 -6.13
CA ASP A 96 22.17 -6.16 -5.94
C ASP A 96 20.87 -6.44 -5.17
N THR A 97 20.56 -5.59 -4.19
CA THR A 97 19.27 -5.60 -3.49
C THR A 97 18.28 -4.74 -4.27
N VAL A 98 17.14 -5.31 -4.64
CA VAL A 98 16.13 -4.67 -5.47
C VAL A 98 14.76 -4.72 -4.80
N MET A 99 13.95 -3.71 -5.07
CA MET A 99 12.53 -3.69 -4.73
C MET A 99 11.69 -3.66 -5.98
N LEU A 100 10.48 -4.20 -5.89
CA LEU A 100 9.50 -4.13 -6.96
C LEU A 100 9.01 -2.70 -7.13
N ALA A 101 9.07 -2.20 -8.37
CA ALA A 101 8.77 -0.82 -8.75
C ALA A 101 7.59 -0.73 -9.74
N ARG A 102 7.16 -1.85 -10.31
CA ARG A 102 6.00 -1.95 -11.19
C ARG A 102 4.99 -2.94 -10.62
N PRO A 103 3.72 -2.91 -11.05
CA PRO A 103 2.76 -3.92 -10.63
C PRO A 103 3.24 -5.32 -11.02
N VAL A 104 3.45 -6.14 -10.00
CA VAL A 104 3.88 -7.53 -10.10
C VAL A 104 2.97 -8.33 -9.17
N GLN A 105 2.79 -9.61 -9.48
CA GLN A 105 2.11 -10.56 -8.63
C GLN A 105 3.02 -11.75 -8.32
N GLY A 106 2.87 -12.32 -7.13
CA GLY A 106 3.52 -13.56 -6.74
C GLY A 106 4.71 -13.39 -5.79
N THR A 107 4.73 -12.29 -5.03
CA THR A 107 5.85 -11.92 -4.15
C THR A 107 5.87 -12.70 -2.85
N TRP A 108 4.78 -13.39 -2.49
CA TRP A 108 4.74 -14.34 -1.37
C TRP A 108 5.32 -15.69 -1.82
N SER A 109 6.59 -15.66 -2.21
CA SER A 109 7.37 -16.78 -2.72
C SER A 109 8.83 -16.59 -2.31
N GLU A 110 9.56 -17.68 -2.06
CA GLU A 110 11.00 -17.61 -1.71
C GLU A 110 11.83 -16.97 -2.83
N GLN A 111 11.44 -17.21 -4.08
CA GLN A 111 12.04 -16.59 -5.25
C GLN A 111 10.99 -16.23 -6.29
N ILE A 112 11.31 -15.22 -7.10
CA ILE A 112 10.53 -14.78 -8.25
C ILE A 112 11.44 -14.54 -9.45
N VAL A 113 10.84 -14.54 -10.64
CA VAL A 113 11.50 -14.08 -11.86
C VAL A 113 10.70 -12.89 -12.39
N VAL A 114 11.36 -11.76 -12.57
CA VAL A 114 10.78 -10.48 -12.99
C VAL A 114 11.65 -9.83 -14.05
N SER A 115 11.06 -9.03 -14.93
CA SER A 115 11.81 -8.26 -15.92
C SER A 115 12.60 -7.13 -15.24
N GLU A 116 13.77 -6.76 -15.78
CA GLU A 116 14.63 -5.71 -15.21
C GLU A 116 13.94 -4.34 -15.09
N ASP A 117 12.94 -4.06 -15.94
CA ASP A 117 12.13 -2.84 -15.92
C ASP A 117 11.04 -2.82 -14.83
N GLN A 118 10.85 -3.94 -14.13
CA GLN A 118 9.88 -4.08 -13.03
C GLN A 118 10.47 -3.75 -11.66
N VAL A 119 11.78 -3.50 -11.58
CA VAL A 119 12.49 -3.29 -10.32
C VAL A 119 13.28 -1.99 -10.29
N LEU A 120 13.63 -1.57 -9.09
CA LEU A 120 14.66 -0.56 -8.83
C LEU A 120 15.55 -1.02 -7.68
N ARG A 121 16.75 -0.46 -7.57
CA ARG A 121 17.64 -0.73 -6.42
C ARG A 121 16.98 -0.26 -5.14
N ALA A 122 16.89 -1.15 -4.15
CA ALA A 122 16.33 -0.77 -2.85
C ALA A 122 17.19 0.34 -2.22
N PRO A 123 16.59 1.32 -1.54
CA PRO A 123 17.33 2.40 -0.91
C PRO A 123 18.27 1.86 0.17
N GLU A 124 19.47 2.44 0.24
CA GLU A 124 20.48 2.07 1.23
C GLU A 124 20.18 2.66 2.61
N GLY A 125 20.71 2.04 3.66
CA GLY A 125 20.64 2.57 5.01
C GLY A 125 19.28 2.43 5.70
N ILE A 126 18.32 1.68 5.13
CA ILE A 126 17.07 1.29 5.79
C ILE A 126 16.85 -0.24 5.75
N PRO A 127 16.16 -0.82 6.76
CA PRO A 127 15.90 -2.26 6.78
C PRO A 127 15.07 -2.74 5.58
N SER A 128 15.36 -3.94 5.07
CA SER A 128 14.70 -4.51 3.88
C SER A 128 13.18 -4.62 4.02
N GLU A 129 12.67 -4.91 5.21
CA GLU A 129 11.23 -4.97 5.47
C GLU A 129 10.54 -3.60 5.40
N ILE A 130 11.27 -2.52 5.71
CA ILE A 130 10.79 -1.15 5.53
C ILE A 130 10.78 -0.84 4.04
N SER A 131 11.90 -1.07 3.34
CA SER A 131 11.98 -0.92 1.88
C SER A 131 10.87 -1.66 1.15
N ALA A 132 10.54 -2.88 1.59
CA ALA A 132 9.49 -3.73 1.01
C ALA A 132 8.08 -3.16 1.17
N SER A 133 7.87 -2.27 2.14
CA SER A 133 6.57 -1.74 2.52
C SER A 133 6.39 -0.25 2.18
N LEU A 134 7.42 0.41 1.61
CA LEU A 134 7.38 1.84 1.30
C LEU A 134 6.41 2.18 0.18
N LEU A 135 6.37 1.40 -0.90
CA LEU A 135 5.78 1.84 -2.16
C LEU A 135 4.25 1.94 -2.11
N LYS A 136 3.54 0.87 -1.72
CA LYS A 136 2.06 0.89 -1.75
C LYS A 136 1.41 1.56 -0.56
N SER A 137 2.16 1.84 0.52
CA SER A 137 1.66 2.61 1.67
C SER A 137 2.10 4.08 1.62
N ALA A 138 3.37 4.35 1.90
CA ALA A 138 3.92 5.70 1.96
C ALA A 138 4.04 6.36 0.57
N GLY A 139 4.35 5.59 -0.48
CA GLY A 139 4.36 6.08 -1.85
C GLY A 139 2.97 6.51 -2.32
N LEU A 140 1.94 5.72 -2.00
CA LEU A 140 0.55 6.09 -2.23
C LEU A 140 0.18 7.38 -1.48
N ALA A 141 0.50 7.47 -0.18
CA ALA A 141 0.27 8.69 0.61
C ALA A 141 0.98 9.92 0.02
N TYR A 142 2.22 9.76 -0.44
CA TYR A 142 2.95 10.83 -1.11
C TYR A 142 2.17 11.32 -2.33
N ARG A 143 1.79 10.42 -3.24
CA ARG A 143 1.10 10.79 -4.50
C ARG A 143 -0.24 11.46 -4.24
N LEU A 144 -1.00 10.97 -3.25
CA LEU A 144 -2.25 11.60 -2.83
C LEU A 144 -2.05 13.06 -2.42
N LEU A 145 -0.98 13.36 -1.69
CA LEU A 145 -0.67 14.73 -1.23
C LEU A 145 -0.02 15.61 -2.31
N ALA A 146 0.68 15.03 -3.28
CA ALA A 146 1.43 15.77 -4.29
C ALA A 146 0.61 16.12 -5.53
N ASP A 147 -0.31 15.25 -5.95
CA ASP A 147 -0.83 15.28 -7.33
C ASP A 147 -2.23 15.92 -7.45
N PHE A 148 -2.93 16.13 -6.34
CA PHE A 148 -4.37 16.41 -6.36
C PHE A 148 -4.79 17.80 -5.91
N ALA A 149 -3.97 18.47 -5.08
CA ALA A 149 -4.19 19.84 -4.64
C ALA A 149 -2.85 20.52 -4.32
N PRO A 150 -2.68 21.82 -4.64
CA PRO A 150 -1.51 22.57 -4.19
C PRO A 150 -1.64 22.88 -2.68
N LEU A 151 -0.95 22.09 -1.87
CA LEU A 151 -0.94 22.23 -0.41
C LEU A 151 0.28 23.05 0.05
N LYS A 152 0.05 23.93 1.02
CA LYS A 152 1.08 24.74 1.68
C LYS A 152 1.03 24.51 3.19
N SER A 153 2.11 24.86 3.87
CA SER A 153 2.13 24.88 5.34
C SER A 153 0.97 25.72 5.88
N GLY A 154 0.26 25.18 6.88
CA GLY A 154 -0.97 25.75 7.46
C GLY A 154 -2.27 25.33 6.77
N ASP A 155 -2.23 24.75 5.56
CA ASP A 155 -3.43 24.21 4.92
C ASP A 155 -3.97 22.99 5.66
N PHE A 156 -5.27 22.74 5.53
CA PHE A 156 -5.94 21.56 6.09
C PHE A 156 -6.23 20.52 5.00
N ILE A 157 -6.10 19.25 5.38
CA ILE A 157 -6.64 18.11 4.66
C ILE A 157 -7.55 17.29 5.59
N MET A 158 -8.47 16.53 5.02
CA MET A 158 -9.30 15.58 5.75
C MET A 158 -9.03 14.16 5.23
N GLN A 159 -9.04 13.16 6.09
CA GLN A 159 -8.96 11.76 5.68
C GLN A 159 -9.88 10.88 6.51
N ASN A 160 -10.44 9.85 5.88
CA ASN A 160 -10.97 8.70 6.59
C ASN A 160 -9.96 7.54 6.53
N ASP A 161 -10.24 6.47 7.29
CA ASP A 161 -9.31 5.34 7.41
C ASP A 161 -7.94 5.78 7.95
N ALA A 162 -7.94 6.76 8.86
CA ALA A 162 -6.74 7.47 9.30
C ALA A 162 -5.73 6.58 10.06
N SER A 163 -6.19 5.48 10.63
CA SER A 163 -5.35 4.48 11.32
C SER A 163 -4.78 3.41 10.38
N SER A 164 -5.10 3.44 9.08
CA SER A 164 -4.53 2.52 8.09
C SER A 164 -3.05 2.84 7.82
N ALA A 165 -2.29 1.90 7.24
CA ALA A 165 -0.90 2.14 6.87
C ALA A 165 -0.72 3.39 5.95
N VAL A 166 -1.67 3.61 5.03
CA VAL A 166 -1.69 4.81 4.18
C VAL A 166 -2.01 6.05 5.01
N GLY A 167 -3.04 6.00 5.86
CA GLY A 167 -3.44 7.13 6.69
C GLY A 167 -2.35 7.58 7.67
N LEU A 168 -1.66 6.64 8.30
CA LEU A 168 -0.51 6.92 9.17
C LEU A 168 0.67 7.52 8.41
N ALA A 169 0.90 7.15 7.14
CA ALA A 169 1.90 7.79 6.30
C ALA A 169 1.46 9.22 5.90
N VAL A 170 0.18 9.44 5.61
CA VAL A 170 -0.38 10.78 5.34
C VAL A 170 -0.13 11.73 6.51
N LEU A 171 -0.37 11.28 7.75
CA LEU A 171 -0.14 12.09 8.96
C LEU A 171 1.31 12.59 9.04
N GLN A 172 2.25 11.67 8.89
CA GLN A 172 3.69 11.97 9.01
C GLN A 172 4.17 12.88 7.87
N LEU A 173 3.71 12.64 6.64
CA LEU A 173 4.00 13.50 5.49
C LEU A 173 3.41 14.90 5.67
N CYS A 174 2.16 15.02 6.16
CA CYS A 174 1.54 16.31 6.44
C CYS A 174 2.31 17.06 7.53
N LYS A 175 2.67 16.38 8.62
CA LYS A 175 3.49 16.94 9.71
C LYS A 175 4.82 17.50 9.21
N SER A 176 5.54 16.75 8.38
CA SER A 176 6.82 17.19 7.78
C SER A 176 6.68 18.44 6.89
N ARG A 177 5.49 18.65 6.30
CA ARG A 177 5.18 19.77 5.39
C ARG A 177 4.44 20.92 6.08
N GLY A 178 4.18 20.82 7.39
CA GLY A 178 3.39 21.79 8.15
C GLY A 178 1.90 21.83 7.78
N ILE A 179 1.38 20.79 7.13
CA ILE A 179 -0.03 20.64 6.75
C ILE A 179 -0.80 20.06 7.94
N LYS A 180 -2.00 20.57 8.17
CA LYS A 180 -2.91 20.17 9.25
C LYS A 180 -3.90 19.11 8.80
N THR A 181 -4.31 18.24 9.72
CA THR A 181 -5.10 17.04 9.40
C THR A 181 -6.37 16.90 10.24
N ILE A 182 -7.47 16.56 9.57
CA ILE A 182 -8.73 16.13 10.17
C ILE A 182 -8.91 14.64 9.89
N ASN A 183 -8.95 13.83 10.93
CA ASN A 183 -8.72 12.39 10.87
C ASN A 183 -9.92 11.63 11.40
N VAL A 184 -10.62 10.93 10.51
CA VAL A 184 -11.76 10.09 10.89
C VAL A 184 -11.28 8.68 11.18
N VAL A 185 -11.59 8.21 12.39
CA VAL A 185 -11.24 6.90 12.94
C VAL A 185 -12.53 6.07 13.14
N PRO A 186 -12.53 4.76 12.84
CA PRO A 186 -13.71 3.91 12.99
C PRO A 186 -14.24 3.86 14.42
N ASP A 187 -15.57 3.75 14.56
CA ASP A 187 -16.19 3.37 15.82
C ASP A 187 -15.99 1.87 16.07
N CYS A 188 -15.07 1.52 16.96
CA CYS A 188 -14.83 0.14 17.37
C CYS A 188 -14.42 0.04 18.85
N GLY A 189 -14.35 -1.18 19.39
CA GLY A 189 -13.92 -1.43 20.77
C GLY A 189 -12.49 -0.93 21.04
N GLU A 190 -11.67 -0.88 20.00
CA GLU A 190 -10.26 -0.48 20.02
C GLU A 190 -10.06 1.03 19.75
N TYR A 191 -11.13 1.83 19.65
CA TYR A 191 -11.04 3.26 19.31
C TYR A 191 -9.98 4.01 20.12
N SER A 192 -9.91 3.79 21.44
CA SER A 192 -8.93 4.46 22.31
C SER A 192 -7.47 4.15 21.95
N GLN A 193 -7.20 2.96 21.39
CA GLN A 193 -5.88 2.59 20.89
C GLN A 193 -5.60 3.27 19.55
N LEU A 194 -6.57 3.24 18.63
CA LEU A 194 -6.45 3.89 17.32
C LEU A 194 -6.30 5.41 17.45
N PHE A 195 -7.04 6.05 18.36
CA PHE A 195 -6.92 7.46 18.68
C PHE A 195 -5.48 7.81 19.10
N ARG A 196 -4.94 7.08 20.09
CA ARG A 196 -3.57 7.31 20.56
C ARG A 196 -2.53 7.07 19.47
N LEU A 197 -2.76 6.08 18.61
CA LEU A 197 -1.90 5.82 17.46
C LEU A 197 -1.90 7.03 16.51
N VAL A 198 -3.07 7.49 16.06
CA VAL A 198 -3.21 8.65 15.17
C VAL A 198 -2.64 9.94 15.80
N GLU A 199 -2.90 10.17 17.09
CA GLU A 199 -2.37 11.31 17.84
C GLU A 199 -0.83 11.28 17.91
N SER A 200 -0.25 10.13 18.27
CA SER A 200 1.21 9.97 18.35
C SER A 200 1.93 10.20 17.01
N MET A 201 1.20 10.02 15.91
CA MET A 201 1.68 10.16 14.53
C MET A 201 1.50 11.58 13.98
N GLY A 202 0.94 12.50 14.78
CA GLY A 202 0.77 13.91 14.44
C GLY A 202 -0.60 14.27 13.89
N GLY A 203 -1.64 13.46 14.12
CA GLY A 203 -3.01 13.85 13.83
C GLY A 203 -3.43 15.07 14.64
N ASP A 204 -3.88 16.15 13.99
CA ASP A 204 -4.25 17.40 14.67
C ASP A 204 -5.67 17.37 15.23
N VAL A 205 -6.65 17.01 14.39
CA VAL A 205 -8.05 16.85 14.77
C VAL A 205 -8.42 15.39 14.53
N ILE A 206 -8.88 14.69 15.57
CA ILE A 206 -9.24 13.27 15.50
C ILE A 206 -10.68 13.11 15.92
N VAL A 207 -11.48 12.45 15.07
CA VAL A 207 -12.92 12.27 15.29
C VAL A 207 -13.35 10.84 14.97
N ARG A 208 -14.43 10.41 15.61
CA ARG A 208 -15.14 9.17 15.30
C ARG A 208 -16.02 9.34 14.08
N GLU A 209 -16.36 8.23 13.41
CA GLU A 209 -17.32 8.25 12.30
C GLU A 209 -18.70 8.71 12.77
N SER A 210 -19.12 8.26 13.96
CA SER A 210 -20.38 8.64 14.61
C SER A 210 -20.51 10.15 14.82
N GLN A 211 -19.39 10.87 14.95
CA GLN A 211 -19.39 12.32 15.11
C GLN A 211 -19.65 13.06 13.79
N LEU A 212 -19.45 12.46 12.62
CA LEU A 212 -19.62 13.12 11.32
C LEU A 212 -21.05 13.62 11.05
N HIS A 213 -22.04 13.03 11.71
CA HIS A 213 -23.45 13.44 11.61
C HIS A 213 -23.87 14.48 12.65
N GLY A 214 -23.04 14.73 13.67
CA GLY A 214 -23.38 15.56 14.81
C GLY A 214 -23.30 17.06 14.51
N VAL A 215 -24.19 17.83 15.13
CA VAL A 215 -24.14 19.31 15.11
C VAL A 215 -22.79 19.81 15.64
N ASP A 216 -22.21 19.08 16.60
CA ASP A 216 -20.92 19.43 17.19
C ASP A 216 -19.77 19.34 16.19
N PHE A 217 -19.77 18.37 15.28
CA PHE A 217 -18.70 18.28 14.28
C PHE A 217 -18.86 19.35 13.19
N LYS A 218 -20.09 19.73 12.84
CA LYS A 218 -20.33 20.88 11.97
C LYS A 218 -19.75 22.17 12.56
N ARG A 219 -19.88 22.38 13.88
CA ARG A 219 -19.27 23.51 14.59
C ARG A 219 -17.74 23.45 14.57
N ILE A 220 -17.15 22.27 14.84
CA ILE A 220 -15.70 22.07 14.72
C ILE A 220 -15.20 22.46 13.32
N MET A 221 -15.91 22.05 12.27
CA MET A 221 -15.56 22.40 10.89
C MET A 221 -15.77 23.88 10.55
N GLU A 222 -16.67 24.58 11.24
CA GLU A 222 -16.89 26.03 11.08
C GLU A 222 -15.76 26.86 11.73
N ASP A 223 -15.11 26.33 12.77
CA ASP A 223 -13.98 26.96 13.44
C ASP A 223 -12.62 26.70 12.75
N LEU A 224 -12.60 25.82 11.73
CA LEU A 224 -11.39 25.42 11.02
C LEU A 224 -11.36 25.95 9.57
N PRO A 225 -10.17 26.23 9.01
CA PRO A 225 -10.03 26.44 7.57
C PRO A 225 -10.58 25.24 6.79
N THR A 226 -11.27 25.52 5.69
CA THR A 226 -11.83 24.46 4.86
C THR A 226 -10.73 23.56 4.28
N PRO A 227 -10.81 22.23 4.43
CA PRO A 227 -9.82 21.33 3.88
C PRO A 227 -9.77 21.42 2.35
N LYS A 228 -8.58 21.59 1.78
CA LYS A 228 -8.40 21.65 0.31
C LYS A 228 -8.45 20.28 -0.36
N LEU A 229 -8.12 19.25 0.40
CA LEU A 229 -8.04 17.86 -0.05
C LEU A 229 -8.71 16.95 0.97
N ALA A 230 -9.53 16.02 0.49
CA ALA A 230 -10.11 14.96 1.29
C ALA A 230 -9.70 13.59 0.73
N LEU A 231 -9.17 12.72 1.57
CA LEU A 231 -8.70 11.38 1.19
C LEU A 231 -9.69 10.32 1.65
N ASN A 232 -10.16 9.51 0.69
CA ASN A 232 -11.13 8.45 0.93
C ASN A 232 -10.50 7.08 0.71
N GLY A 233 -10.30 6.34 1.80
CA GLY A 233 -9.92 4.94 1.83
C GLY A 233 -11.04 3.98 2.26
N ARG A 234 -12.17 4.51 2.75
CA ARG A 234 -13.24 3.72 3.37
C ARG A 234 -14.50 3.59 2.52
N GLY A 235 -15.06 4.70 2.01
CA GLY A 235 -16.36 4.73 1.34
C GLY A 235 -17.56 4.85 2.29
N GLY A 236 -18.71 4.31 1.86
CA GLY A 236 -19.94 4.18 2.62
C GLY A 236 -20.52 5.47 3.21
N ALA A 237 -21.22 5.32 4.34
CA ALA A 237 -21.81 6.42 5.08
C ALA A 237 -20.74 7.45 5.53
N THR A 238 -19.57 6.99 5.98
CA THR A 238 -18.46 7.84 6.42
C THR A 238 -18.09 8.87 5.37
N MET A 239 -17.87 8.43 4.13
CA MET A 239 -17.55 9.35 3.04
C MET A 239 -18.77 10.19 2.63
N THR A 240 -19.97 9.60 2.61
CA THR A 240 -21.23 10.33 2.32
C THR A 240 -21.41 11.53 3.25
N ASN A 241 -21.13 11.37 4.55
CA ASN A 241 -21.25 12.45 5.53
C ASN A 241 -20.11 13.45 5.45
N THR A 242 -18.90 12.96 5.21
CA THR A 242 -17.73 13.81 5.00
C THR A 242 -18.00 14.81 3.87
N CYS A 243 -18.53 14.36 2.73
CA CYS A 243 -18.88 15.24 1.61
C CYS A 243 -19.86 16.38 1.96
N ARG A 244 -20.72 16.20 2.97
CA ARG A 244 -21.69 17.25 3.39
C ARG A 244 -21.01 18.45 4.05
N LEU A 245 -19.81 18.26 4.56
CA LEU A 245 -19.06 19.23 5.36
C LEU A 245 -17.99 19.95 4.54
N LEU A 246 -17.71 19.46 3.33
CA LEU A 246 -16.65 19.99 2.47
C LEU A 246 -17.19 21.07 1.52
N LYS A 247 -16.32 22.04 1.21
CA LYS A 247 -16.50 23.08 0.21
C LYS A 247 -15.17 23.34 -0.49
N ASP A 248 -15.20 23.68 -1.77
CA ASP A 248 -14.02 23.99 -2.61
C ASP A 248 -12.89 22.95 -2.45
N CYS A 249 -13.27 21.67 -2.32
CA CYS A 249 -12.41 20.58 -1.91
C CYS A 249 -12.31 19.51 -3.01
N THR A 250 -11.10 18.99 -3.23
CA THR A 250 -10.91 17.80 -4.05
C THR A 250 -10.99 16.55 -3.16
N VAL A 251 -11.92 15.65 -3.44
CA VAL A 251 -12.04 14.35 -2.80
C VAL A 251 -11.34 13.32 -3.68
N VAL A 252 -10.35 12.62 -3.14
CA VAL A 252 -9.60 11.57 -3.84
C VAL A 252 -9.90 10.22 -3.21
N THR A 253 -10.54 9.34 -3.98
CA THR A 253 -10.78 7.95 -3.57
C THR A 253 -9.66 7.06 -4.06
N TYR A 254 -8.96 6.41 -3.12
CA TYR A 254 -7.87 5.47 -3.42
C TYR A 254 -8.18 4.03 -2.99
N ASN A 255 -9.17 3.84 -2.12
CA ASN A 255 -9.63 2.54 -1.64
C ASN A 255 -11.09 2.63 -1.16
N GLU A 256 -11.75 1.47 -1.02
CA GLU A 256 -13.10 1.35 -0.44
C GLU A 256 -13.14 0.16 0.53
N SER A 257 -12.60 0.35 1.74
CA SER A 257 -12.52 -0.72 2.74
C SER A 257 -13.89 -1.18 3.26
N SER A 258 -14.92 -0.31 3.28
CA SER A 258 -16.28 -0.69 3.67
C SER A 258 -17.00 -1.54 2.62
N ARG A 259 -16.62 -1.38 1.34
CA ARG A 259 -17.31 -1.96 0.15
C ARG A 259 -18.75 -1.49 0.00
N GLU A 260 -19.07 -0.38 0.62
CA GLU A 260 -20.35 0.28 0.46
C GLU A 260 -20.15 1.54 -0.38
N PRO A 261 -20.98 1.76 -1.41
CA PRO A 261 -20.88 2.98 -2.18
C PRO A 261 -21.17 4.18 -1.27
N PHE A 262 -20.56 5.32 -1.58
CA PHE A 262 -20.92 6.60 -0.97
C PHE A 262 -21.76 7.44 -1.94
N ALA A 263 -22.63 8.27 -1.38
CA ALA A 263 -23.49 9.17 -2.14
C ALA A 263 -23.00 10.62 -2.03
N VAL A 264 -23.10 11.36 -3.14
CA VAL A 264 -22.82 12.81 -3.18
C VAL A 264 -24.02 13.52 -3.79
N THR A 265 -24.57 14.48 -3.06
CA THR A 265 -25.66 15.31 -3.55
C THR A 265 -25.16 16.22 -4.68
N ALA A 266 -25.92 16.33 -5.78
CA ALA A 266 -25.52 17.14 -6.94
C ALA A 266 -25.25 18.63 -6.61
N SER A 267 -25.94 19.18 -5.60
CA SER A 267 -25.66 20.53 -5.10
C SER A 267 -24.27 20.66 -4.49
N TYR A 268 -23.68 19.60 -3.94
CA TYR A 268 -22.30 19.67 -3.43
C TYR A 268 -21.28 19.77 -4.58
N LEU A 269 -21.57 19.18 -5.73
CA LEU A 269 -20.73 19.34 -6.93
C LEU A 269 -20.85 20.76 -7.51
N THR A 270 -22.07 21.28 -7.56
CA THR A 270 -22.38 22.54 -8.27
C THR A 270 -22.27 23.80 -7.42
N GLN A 271 -22.56 23.72 -6.12
CA GLN A 271 -22.60 24.87 -5.20
C GLN A 271 -21.45 24.85 -4.18
N ASN A 272 -21.06 23.67 -3.70
CA ASN A 272 -19.88 23.53 -2.83
C ASN A 272 -18.60 23.26 -3.63
N HIS A 273 -18.66 23.27 -4.97
CA HIS A 273 -17.54 23.02 -5.88
C HIS A 273 -16.69 21.79 -5.52
N LEU A 274 -17.33 20.69 -5.09
CA LEU A 274 -16.59 19.45 -4.83
C LEU A 274 -16.11 18.82 -6.14
N CYS A 275 -14.84 18.43 -6.16
CA CYS A 275 -14.25 17.66 -7.26
C CYS A 275 -14.00 16.23 -6.78
N LEU A 276 -14.63 15.24 -7.42
CA LEU A 276 -14.39 13.83 -7.11
C LEU A 276 -13.37 13.24 -8.08
N LYS A 277 -12.31 12.63 -7.56
CA LYS A 277 -11.26 11.95 -8.34
C LYS A 277 -11.00 10.55 -7.79
N GLY A 278 -10.58 9.65 -8.68
CA GLY A 278 -10.06 8.34 -8.31
C GLY A 278 -8.54 8.30 -8.50
N PHE A 279 -7.84 7.59 -7.63
CA PHE A 279 -6.42 7.30 -7.79
C PHE A 279 -6.15 5.81 -7.63
N ASN A 280 -5.31 5.26 -8.51
CA ASN A 280 -4.89 3.87 -8.46
C ASN A 280 -3.35 3.82 -8.56
N MET A 281 -2.71 3.37 -7.50
CA MET A 281 -1.25 3.33 -7.39
C MET A 281 -0.63 2.44 -8.47
N ASP A 282 -1.21 1.26 -8.73
CA ASP A 282 -0.67 0.34 -9.73
C ASP A 282 -0.74 0.94 -11.15
N ARG A 283 -1.81 1.66 -11.50
CA ARG A 283 -1.91 2.39 -12.77
C ARG A 283 -0.86 3.50 -12.85
N TRP A 284 -0.65 4.27 -11.78
CA TRP A 284 0.39 5.29 -11.75
C TRP A 284 1.78 4.66 -11.92
N LEU A 285 2.05 3.56 -11.20
CA LEU A 285 3.28 2.79 -11.32
C LEU A 285 3.45 2.13 -12.69
N GLN A 286 2.41 1.95 -13.51
CA GLN A 286 2.58 1.47 -14.89
C GLN A 286 3.01 2.59 -15.84
N SER A 287 2.46 3.79 -15.66
CA SER A 287 2.69 4.91 -16.58
C SER A 287 3.84 5.84 -16.19
N ALA A 288 4.26 5.84 -14.92
CA ALA A 288 5.29 6.74 -14.44
C ALA A 288 6.66 6.41 -15.02
N GLU A 289 7.49 7.43 -15.22
CA GLU A 289 8.90 7.22 -15.54
C GLU A 289 9.62 6.62 -14.32
N MET A 290 10.58 5.73 -14.55
CA MET A 290 11.28 5.04 -13.46
C MET A 290 12.00 6.02 -12.52
N GLU A 291 12.43 7.17 -13.04
CA GLU A 291 13.01 8.26 -12.23
C GLU A 291 12.02 8.85 -11.24
N GLN A 292 10.74 9.01 -11.61
CA GLN A 292 9.72 9.56 -10.72
C GLN A 292 9.42 8.60 -9.55
N ILE A 293 9.48 7.29 -9.82
CA ILE A 293 9.35 6.25 -8.80
C ILE A 293 10.58 6.27 -7.88
N ARG A 294 11.79 6.34 -8.46
CA ARG A 294 13.05 6.39 -7.71
C ARG A 294 13.14 7.62 -6.81
N SER A 295 12.85 8.81 -7.33
CA SER A 295 12.86 10.06 -6.54
C SER A 295 11.92 9.97 -5.34
N MET A 296 10.69 9.46 -5.56
CA MET A 296 9.74 9.25 -4.47
C MET A 296 10.27 8.29 -3.42
N VAL A 297 10.80 7.14 -3.84
CA VAL A 297 11.32 6.13 -2.91
C VAL A 297 12.49 6.70 -2.12
N GLU A 298 13.39 7.44 -2.74
CA GLU A 298 14.55 8.04 -2.06
C GLU A 298 14.13 9.13 -1.07
N GLU A 299 13.18 9.99 -1.42
CA GLU A 299 12.64 10.99 -0.48
C GLU A 299 12.00 10.33 0.75
N LEU A 300 11.22 9.27 0.53
CA LEU A 300 10.62 8.51 1.63
C LEU A 300 11.68 7.78 2.46
N ALA A 301 12.69 7.20 1.82
CA ALA A 301 13.81 6.55 2.51
C ALA A 301 14.62 7.54 3.34
N GLU A 302 14.85 8.76 2.84
CA GLU A 302 15.48 9.85 3.59
C GLU A 302 14.66 10.21 4.83
N MET A 303 13.33 10.32 4.72
CA MET A 303 12.46 10.54 5.88
C MET A 303 12.53 9.38 6.89
N VAL A 304 12.62 8.13 6.43
CA VAL A 304 12.86 6.97 7.31
C VAL A 304 14.21 7.10 8.03
N ARG A 305 15.28 7.45 7.31
CA ARG A 305 16.63 7.64 7.88
C ARG A 305 16.66 8.76 8.92
N LYS A 306 15.84 9.79 8.75
CA LYS A 306 15.65 10.91 9.70
C LYS A 306 14.64 10.64 10.81
N ASP A 307 14.03 9.46 10.83
CA ASP A 307 13.00 9.09 11.79
C ASP A 307 11.73 9.97 11.72
N GLU A 308 11.50 10.60 10.56
CA GLU A 308 10.32 11.42 10.24
C GLU A 308 9.19 10.60 9.60
N LEU A 309 9.51 9.41 9.10
CA LEU A 309 8.55 8.43 8.58
C LEU A 309 8.82 7.06 9.21
N ARG A 310 7.85 6.55 9.95
CA ARG A 310 7.86 5.22 10.57
C ARG A 310 6.75 4.35 9.97
N LEU A 311 7.13 3.16 9.52
CA LEU A 311 6.19 2.10 9.16
C LEU A 311 6.02 1.14 10.33
N TYR A 312 4.77 0.91 10.73
CA TYR A 312 4.44 0.05 11.86
C TYR A 312 4.27 -1.37 11.34
N LEU A 313 5.36 -2.13 11.37
CA LEU A 313 5.41 -3.48 10.82
C LEU A 313 5.39 -4.55 11.91
N LYS A 314 4.72 -5.67 11.63
CA LYS A 314 4.81 -6.92 12.40
C LYS A 314 5.59 -7.92 11.55
N ARG A 315 6.77 -8.31 12.02
CA ARG A 315 7.62 -9.28 11.31
C ARG A 315 7.08 -10.69 11.57
N ASP A 316 6.62 -11.36 10.53
CA ASP A 316 6.16 -12.75 10.57
C ASP A 316 7.03 -13.59 9.63
N LYS A 317 7.32 -14.84 9.99
CA LYS A 317 8.07 -15.73 9.08
C LYS A 317 7.17 -16.16 7.92
N PHE A 318 7.74 -16.38 6.73
CA PHE A 318 6.99 -16.85 5.58
C PHE A 318 6.27 -18.19 5.84
N SER A 319 6.88 -19.09 6.60
CA SER A 319 6.24 -20.32 7.08
C SER A 319 4.95 -20.12 7.89
N GLN A 320 4.71 -18.90 8.41
CA GLN A 320 3.52 -18.51 9.17
C GLN A 320 2.54 -17.66 8.34
N VAL A 321 2.65 -17.67 7.00
CA VAL A 321 1.86 -16.80 6.12
C VAL A 321 0.34 -16.92 6.34
N VAL A 322 -0.19 -18.10 6.66
CA VAL A 322 -1.63 -18.28 6.89
C VAL A 322 -2.07 -17.56 8.17
N ASP A 323 -1.27 -17.64 9.24
CA ASP A 323 -1.53 -16.95 10.50
C ASP A 323 -1.36 -15.44 10.34
N ALA A 324 -0.32 -15.00 9.62
CA ALA A 324 -0.08 -13.60 9.32
C ALA A 324 -1.22 -12.99 8.48
N VAL A 325 -1.79 -13.75 7.54
CA VAL A 325 -3.00 -13.36 6.79
C VAL A 325 -4.22 -13.27 7.70
N ALA A 326 -4.38 -14.20 8.65
CA ALA A 326 -5.47 -14.15 9.61
C ALA A 326 -5.37 -12.92 10.52
N ASP A 327 -4.16 -12.55 10.94
CA ASP A 327 -3.90 -11.31 11.67
C ASP A 327 -4.20 -10.08 10.81
N ALA A 328 -3.70 -10.01 9.58
CA ALA A 328 -3.92 -8.89 8.66
C ALA A 328 -5.40 -8.66 8.33
N ALA A 329 -6.23 -9.71 8.37
CA ALA A 329 -7.66 -9.62 8.10
C ALA A 329 -8.48 -9.07 9.29
N LYS A 330 -7.87 -8.87 10.47
CA LYS A 330 -8.55 -8.31 11.64
C LYS A 330 -8.83 -6.81 11.44
N PRO A 331 -10.01 -6.29 11.85
CA PRO A 331 -10.42 -4.90 11.60
C PRO A 331 -9.56 -3.80 12.26
N ALA A 332 -8.79 -4.14 13.30
CA ALA A 332 -8.04 -3.19 14.12
C ALA A 332 -6.63 -3.70 14.40
N THR A 333 -5.81 -3.81 13.36
CA THR A 333 -4.38 -4.07 13.52
C THR A 333 -3.62 -2.75 13.61
N ASP A 334 -2.77 -2.60 14.61
CA ASP A 334 -1.88 -1.44 14.76
C ASP A 334 -0.62 -1.56 13.89
N ARG A 335 -0.39 -2.75 13.31
CA ARG A 335 0.80 -3.09 12.54
C ARG A 335 0.47 -3.87 11.29
N THR A 336 1.14 -3.53 10.20
CA THR A 336 1.08 -4.27 8.92
C THR A 336 2.00 -5.48 8.98
N PRO A 337 1.51 -6.71 8.79
CA PRO A 337 2.38 -7.88 8.71
C PRO A 337 3.33 -7.80 7.52
N VAL A 338 4.58 -8.18 7.75
CA VAL A 338 5.61 -8.33 6.73
C VAL A 338 6.20 -9.73 6.82
N LEU A 339 6.07 -10.48 5.73
CA LEU A 339 6.59 -11.82 5.59
C LEU A 339 8.09 -11.73 5.37
N LEU A 340 8.86 -12.26 6.30
CA LEU A 340 10.30 -12.47 6.16
C LEU A 340 10.52 -13.86 5.55
N MET A 341 11.18 -13.89 4.40
CA MET A 341 11.47 -15.14 3.71
C MET A 341 12.55 -15.92 4.46
N ASP A 342 12.39 -17.24 4.48
CA ASP A 342 13.37 -18.12 5.10
C ASP A 342 14.70 -18.03 4.30
N GLN A 343 15.82 -17.90 5.02
CA GLN A 343 17.14 -17.61 4.45
C GLN A 343 17.82 -18.83 3.83
#